data_AF-A0A7Y4YMW1-F1
#
_entry.id   AF-A0A7Y4YMW1-F1
#
_cell.length_a   1.000
_cell.length_b   1.000
_cell.length_c   1.000
_cell.angle_alpha   90.00
_cell.angle_beta   90.00
_cell.angle_gamma   90.00
#
_symmetry.space_group_name_H-M   'P 1'
#
loop_
_entity.id
_entity.type
_entity.pdbx_description
1 polymer ?
#
loop_
_entity_poly.entity_id
_entity_poly.type
_entity_poly.pdbx_seq_one_letter_code
_entity_poly.pdbx_strand_id
1 'polypeptide(L)'
;MEMKSSISRGFKLGVGLIFVAAITLVGCGGGSSANNTPASTALTRAQIAAITPAQIALYTEAQIVSLGADINALSNSTLNALSDRQLFAITAAQIATLTPVQVRMIGAAAVGGVVGTSRISELNAGAWATLVSNPLQVAAITQAEMMTITEAEIVAIGVNFNSLSDSALNFLLGRQLFAITAAQIATLTPAQVRMIGAAAVGGVVGTSRISELNAGAWATLVSNPLQVAAITQAEMMTITAAEIVAMGGNFKSLATPALQALSALQLLAIDAAQITVLTPTQISILAGLIANTGISQLNTGAFSALSAVQIAVLTPMQKASLTAAQHTSCGC
;
A
#
# COMPACT_ATOMS: atom_id res chain seq x y z
N MET A 1 -20.28 42.62 -69.22
CA MET A 1 -20.46 43.32 -67.92
C MET A 1 -20.43 42.23 -66.86
N GLU A 2 -19.24 41.79 -66.46
CA GLU A 2 -18.54 42.25 -65.24
C GLU A 2 -19.41 42.00 -63.99
N MET A 3 -19.03 41.17 -63.03
CA MET A 3 -17.84 41.37 -62.20
C MET A 3 -17.09 40.08 -61.82
N LYS A 4 -15.76 40.18 -61.95
CA LYS A 4 -14.78 39.45 -61.13
C LYS A 4 -14.90 39.84 -59.65
N SER A 5 -14.29 39.01 -58.79
CA SER A 5 -13.80 39.35 -57.44
C SER A 5 -14.79 39.11 -56.30
N SER A 6 -14.60 38.02 -55.54
CA SER A 6 -13.76 38.09 -54.34
C SER A 6 -13.80 36.78 -53.53
N ILE A 7 -12.63 36.38 -53.03
CA ILE A 7 -12.41 35.62 -51.78
C ILE A 7 -12.61 34.09 -51.90
N SER A 8 -11.58 33.28 -52.12
CA SER A 8 -10.47 33.05 -51.15
C SER A 8 -10.95 32.85 -49.70
N ARG A 9 -11.87 31.91 -49.49
CA ARG A 9 -11.96 31.10 -48.27
C ARG A 9 -12.10 29.64 -48.74
N GLY A 10 -11.05 28.96 -49.14
CA GLY A 10 -9.88 28.77 -48.29
C GLY A 10 -10.29 27.91 -47.10
N PHE A 11 -10.28 26.60 -47.29
CA PHE A 11 -9.71 25.68 -46.30
C PHE A 11 -10.47 25.60 -44.96
N LYS A 12 -11.54 24.79 -44.90
CA LYS A 12 -12.07 24.08 -43.71
C LYS A 12 -13.54 23.78 -43.99
N LEU A 13 -13.88 22.56 -44.40
CA LEU A 13 -15.12 21.85 -44.09
C LEU A 13 -15.12 20.59 -44.97
N GLY A 14 -15.03 19.41 -44.36
CA GLY A 14 -15.38 18.18 -45.06
C GLY A 14 -14.37 17.03 -45.04
N VAL A 15 -13.40 17.00 -44.13
CA VAL A 15 -12.69 15.72 -43.79
C VAL A 15 -13.59 14.78 -42.97
N GLY A 16 -14.83 15.19 -42.67
CA GLY A 16 -15.78 14.47 -41.82
C GLY A 16 -16.72 13.48 -42.51
N LEU A 17 -16.53 13.13 -43.79
CA LEU A 17 -17.47 12.24 -44.51
C LEU A 17 -16.90 10.91 -45.02
N ILE A 18 -15.62 10.61 -44.77
CA ILE A 18 -15.02 9.34 -45.15
C ILE A 18 -14.81 8.54 -43.87
N PHE A 19 -15.60 7.47 -43.70
CA PHE A 19 -15.52 6.36 -42.70
C PHE A 19 -16.84 6.01 -41.98
N VAL A 20 -18.00 6.18 -42.63
CA VAL A 20 -19.26 5.51 -42.22
C VAL A 20 -19.56 4.24 -43.08
N ALA A 21 -18.62 3.79 -43.92
CA ALA A 21 -18.87 2.73 -44.91
C ALA A 21 -18.42 1.30 -44.51
N ALA A 22 -18.45 0.91 -43.23
CA ALA A 22 -18.05 -0.45 -42.84
C ALA A 22 -19.07 -1.24 -41.98
N ILE A 23 -20.31 -0.74 -41.82
CA ILE A 23 -21.37 -1.52 -41.15
C ILE A 23 -22.62 -1.50 -42.04
N THR A 24 -22.58 -2.32 -43.09
CA THR A 24 -23.74 -2.97 -43.73
C THR A 24 -23.19 -3.86 -44.84
N LEU A 25 -22.93 -5.14 -44.54
CA LEU A 25 -22.76 -6.12 -45.61
C LEU A 25 -24.16 -6.56 -46.07
N VAL A 26 -24.75 -5.79 -46.98
CA VAL A 26 -25.84 -6.27 -47.82
C VAL A 26 -25.21 -7.12 -48.91
N GLY A 27 -25.39 -8.44 -48.83
CA GLY A 27 -25.13 -9.33 -49.95
C GLY A 27 -26.22 -9.15 -51.00
N CYS A 28 -25.91 -8.49 -52.11
CA CYS A 28 -26.71 -8.53 -53.34
C CYS A 28 -25.84 -9.15 -54.44
N GLY A 29 -26.24 -10.33 -54.93
CA GLY A 29 -25.59 -11.09 -56.00
C GLY A 29 -26.07 -12.53 -55.99
N GLY A 30 -26.99 -12.87 -56.90
CA GLY A 30 -27.82 -14.08 -56.83
C GLY A 30 -27.18 -15.38 -57.31
N GLY A 31 -27.92 -16.47 -57.04
CA GLY A 31 -27.88 -17.72 -57.80
C GLY A 31 -27.23 -18.94 -57.11
N SER A 32 -28.07 -19.93 -56.80
CA SER A 32 -27.80 -21.36 -56.53
C SER A 32 -27.22 -21.82 -55.17
N SER A 33 -28.12 -22.44 -54.40
CA SER A 33 -27.99 -23.56 -53.44
C SER A 33 -27.01 -23.47 -52.27
N ALA A 34 -27.62 -23.38 -51.07
CA ALA A 34 -27.26 -24.08 -49.83
C ALA A 34 -25.81 -23.92 -49.30
N ASN A 35 -25.62 -22.90 -48.45
CA ASN A 35 -24.89 -22.90 -47.17
C ASN A 35 -24.29 -21.51 -46.89
N ASN A 36 -25.14 -20.52 -46.63
CA ASN A 36 -24.72 -19.19 -46.20
C ASN A 36 -25.33 -18.89 -44.83
N THR A 37 -24.71 -19.38 -43.76
CA THR A 37 -24.74 -18.60 -42.53
C THR A 37 -24.00 -17.31 -42.83
N PRO A 38 -24.56 -16.10 -42.60
CA PRO A 38 -23.77 -14.90 -42.70
C PRO A 38 -22.68 -14.98 -41.62
N ALA A 39 -21.46 -15.32 -42.03
CA ALA A 39 -20.29 -15.07 -41.21
C ALA A 39 -20.21 -13.56 -41.06
N SER A 40 -20.67 -13.02 -39.92
CA SER A 40 -20.22 -11.71 -39.50
C SER A 40 -18.70 -11.81 -39.41
N THR A 41 -18.00 -11.23 -40.38
CA THR A 41 -16.55 -11.09 -40.29
C THR A 41 -16.27 -10.23 -39.07
N ALA A 42 -16.00 -10.88 -37.93
CA ALA A 42 -15.57 -10.22 -36.72
C ALA A 42 -14.37 -9.33 -37.08
N LEU A 43 -14.38 -8.09 -36.58
CA LEU A 43 -13.27 -7.17 -36.79
C LEU A 43 -11.97 -7.84 -36.31
N THR A 44 -10.91 -7.73 -37.09
CA THR A 44 -9.59 -8.17 -36.64
C THR A 44 -9.11 -7.28 -35.50
N ARG A 45 -8.27 -7.81 -34.61
CA ARG A 45 -7.68 -7.02 -33.52
C ARG A 45 -6.95 -5.76 -33.99
N ALA A 46 -6.31 -5.81 -35.16
CA ALA A 46 -5.66 -4.65 -35.77
C ALA A 46 -6.66 -3.58 -36.23
N GLN A 47 -7.82 -4.00 -36.77
CA GLN A 47 -8.89 -3.07 -37.12
C GLN A 47 -9.52 -2.45 -35.87
N ILE A 48 -9.67 -3.21 -34.78
CA ILE A 48 -10.15 -2.69 -33.50
C ILE A 48 -9.16 -1.66 -32.94
N ALA A 49 -7.86 -1.95 -32.97
CA ALA A 49 -6.82 -1.00 -32.53
C ALA A 49 -6.80 0.30 -33.35
N ALA A 50 -7.26 0.27 -34.62
CA ALA A 50 -7.33 1.42 -35.50
C ALA A 50 -8.60 2.28 -35.30
N ILE A 51 -9.55 1.86 -34.45
CA ILE A 51 -10.77 2.63 -34.18
C ILE A 51 -10.41 3.97 -33.51
N THR A 52 -10.85 5.05 -34.13
CA THR A 52 -10.62 6.42 -33.65
C THR A 52 -11.64 6.84 -32.58
N PRO A 53 -11.33 7.86 -31.75
CA PRO A 53 -12.27 8.46 -30.80
C PRO A 53 -13.64 8.84 -31.41
N ALA A 54 -13.65 9.41 -32.62
CA ALA A 54 -14.89 9.80 -33.27
C ALA A 54 -15.72 8.60 -33.74
N GLN A 55 -15.07 7.50 -34.12
CA GLN A 55 -15.76 6.28 -34.57
C GLN A 55 -16.36 5.51 -33.40
N ILE A 56 -15.59 5.32 -32.31
CA ILE A 56 -16.10 4.55 -31.16
C ILE A 56 -17.28 5.27 -30.49
N ALA A 57 -17.32 6.61 -30.51
CA ALA A 57 -18.43 7.39 -29.96
C ALA A 57 -19.76 7.13 -30.69
N LEU A 58 -19.74 6.55 -31.90
CA LEU A 58 -20.93 6.19 -32.67
C LEU A 58 -21.40 4.75 -32.42
N TYR A 59 -20.64 3.94 -31.68
CA TYR A 59 -21.00 2.53 -31.42
C TYR A 59 -22.18 2.45 -30.44
N THR A 60 -23.05 1.47 -30.63
CA THR A 60 -24.08 1.11 -29.64
C THR A 60 -23.48 0.34 -28.47
N GLU A 61 -24.20 0.27 -27.35
CA GLU A 61 -23.84 -0.55 -26.19
C GLU A 61 -23.59 -2.01 -26.59
N ALA A 62 -24.44 -2.58 -27.46
CA ALA A 62 -24.30 -3.94 -27.95
C ALA A 62 -23.03 -4.14 -28.80
N GLN A 63 -22.64 -3.13 -29.59
CA GLN A 63 -21.40 -3.17 -30.36
C GLN A 63 -20.17 -3.12 -29.45
N ILE A 64 -20.21 -2.33 -28.37
CA ILE A 64 -19.15 -2.31 -27.35
C ILE A 64 -19.03 -3.69 -26.69
N VAL A 65 -20.15 -4.31 -26.29
CA VAL A 65 -20.15 -5.67 -25.73
C VAL A 65 -19.58 -6.68 -26.72
N SER A 66 -19.92 -6.57 -28.01
CA SER A 66 -19.44 -7.50 -29.04
C SER A 66 -17.94 -7.45 -29.31
N LEU A 67 -17.22 -6.41 -28.87
CA LEU A 67 -15.75 -6.36 -28.96
C LEU A 67 -15.09 -7.45 -28.10
N GLY A 68 -15.77 -7.95 -27.07
CA GLY A 68 -15.23 -8.97 -26.17
C GLY A 68 -13.85 -8.57 -25.62
N ALA A 69 -12.92 -9.53 -25.57
CA ALA A 69 -11.56 -9.33 -25.08
C ALA A 69 -10.74 -8.32 -25.90
N ASP A 70 -11.08 -8.10 -27.17
CA ASP A 70 -10.34 -7.20 -28.05
C ASP A 70 -10.58 -5.72 -27.73
N ILE A 71 -11.49 -5.40 -26.80
CA ILE A 71 -11.62 -4.05 -26.25
C ILE A 71 -10.29 -3.52 -25.68
N ASN A 72 -9.39 -4.40 -25.23
CA ASN A 72 -8.06 -4.03 -24.76
C ASN A 72 -7.12 -3.52 -25.86
N ALA A 73 -7.46 -3.73 -27.13
CA ALA A 73 -6.72 -3.21 -28.27
C ALA A 73 -7.03 -1.73 -28.53
N LEU A 74 -8.13 -1.19 -27.97
CA LEU A 74 -8.48 0.21 -28.10
C LEU A 74 -7.43 1.10 -27.42
N SER A 75 -7.06 2.19 -28.10
CA SER A 75 -6.16 3.19 -27.53
C SER A 75 -6.80 3.91 -26.34
N ASN A 76 -5.99 4.49 -25.46
CA ASN A 76 -6.50 5.25 -24.30
C ASN A 76 -7.36 6.46 -24.72
N SER A 77 -7.05 7.11 -25.85
CA SER A 77 -7.87 8.22 -26.37
C SER A 77 -9.21 7.73 -26.93
N THR A 78 -9.23 6.53 -27.52
CA THR A 78 -10.47 5.90 -27.97
C THR A 78 -11.35 5.51 -26.78
N LEU A 79 -10.79 4.89 -25.75
CA LEU A 79 -11.54 4.55 -24.52
C LEU A 79 -12.12 5.79 -23.82
N ASN A 80 -11.41 6.91 -23.84
CA ASN A 80 -11.90 8.19 -23.30
C ASN A 80 -13.05 8.81 -24.09
N ALA A 81 -13.26 8.40 -25.33
CA ALA A 81 -14.35 8.90 -26.16
C ALA A 81 -15.64 8.08 -26.03
N LEU A 82 -15.62 7.02 -25.21
CA LEU A 82 -16.83 6.28 -24.86
C LEU A 82 -17.78 7.17 -24.04
N SER A 83 -19.04 7.16 -24.44
CA SER A 83 -20.13 7.77 -23.68
C SER A 83 -20.45 6.98 -22.40
N ASP A 84 -21.14 7.60 -21.46
CA ASP A 84 -21.56 6.96 -20.19
C ASP A 84 -22.33 5.66 -20.41
N ARG A 85 -23.20 5.61 -21.43
CA ARG A 85 -23.99 4.40 -21.75
C ARG A 85 -23.10 3.26 -22.25
N GLN A 86 -22.10 3.60 -23.07
CA GLN A 86 -21.14 2.62 -23.58
C GLN A 86 -20.22 2.11 -22.47
N LEU A 87 -19.78 2.99 -21.57
CA LEU A 87 -19.00 2.61 -20.38
C LEU A 87 -19.81 1.68 -19.46
N PHE A 88 -21.11 1.95 -19.28
CA PHE A 88 -22.01 1.08 -18.52
C PHE A 88 -22.23 -0.29 -19.19
N ALA A 89 -22.13 -0.36 -20.52
CA ALA A 89 -22.24 -1.60 -21.26
C ALA A 89 -21.00 -2.50 -21.16
N ILE A 90 -19.84 -1.96 -20.77
CA ILE A 90 -18.62 -2.77 -20.63
C ILE A 90 -18.84 -3.83 -19.54
N THR A 91 -18.71 -5.09 -19.95
CA THR A 91 -18.92 -6.23 -19.05
C THR A 91 -17.72 -6.48 -18.13
N ALA A 92 -17.94 -7.20 -17.03
CA ALA A 92 -16.85 -7.63 -16.15
C ALA A 92 -15.79 -8.46 -16.91
N ALA A 93 -16.23 -9.34 -17.83
CA ALA A 93 -15.32 -10.12 -18.67
C ALA A 93 -14.43 -9.24 -19.56
N GLN A 94 -14.95 -8.12 -20.06
CA GLN A 94 -14.19 -7.15 -20.84
C GLN A 94 -13.19 -6.38 -19.98
N ILE A 95 -13.61 -5.89 -18.81
CA ILE A 95 -12.71 -5.23 -17.84
C ILE A 95 -11.55 -6.11 -17.44
N ALA A 96 -11.82 -7.40 -17.26
CA ALA A 96 -10.84 -8.41 -16.92
C ALA A 96 -9.74 -8.59 -17.99
N THR A 97 -9.94 -8.07 -19.22
CA THR A 97 -8.94 -8.09 -20.31
C THR A 97 -8.18 -6.78 -20.48
N LEU A 98 -8.64 -5.70 -19.85
CA LEU A 98 -8.06 -4.37 -19.96
C LEU A 98 -6.78 -4.27 -19.14
N THR A 99 -5.89 -3.39 -19.59
CA THR A 99 -4.73 -3.00 -18.78
C THR A 99 -5.21 -2.15 -17.59
N PRO A 100 -4.45 -2.13 -16.48
CA PRO A 100 -4.79 -1.29 -15.33
C PRO A 100 -4.91 0.20 -15.66
N VAL A 101 -4.12 0.70 -16.62
CA VAL A 101 -4.22 2.09 -17.11
C VAL A 101 -5.58 2.30 -17.77
N GLN A 102 -5.99 1.39 -18.66
CA GLN A 102 -7.29 1.48 -19.33
C GLN A 102 -8.45 1.41 -18.33
N VAL A 103 -8.36 0.56 -17.30
CA VAL A 103 -9.38 0.47 -16.24
C VAL A 103 -9.50 1.78 -15.45
N ARG A 104 -8.36 2.41 -15.11
CA ARG A 104 -8.36 3.73 -14.44
C ARG A 104 -8.92 4.83 -15.32
N MET A 105 -8.63 4.82 -16.62
CA MET A 105 -9.17 5.80 -17.58
C MET A 105 -10.69 5.68 -17.71
N ILE A 106 -11.21 4.46 -17.81
CA ILE A 106 -12.66 4.17 -17.79
C ILE A 106 -13.29 4.69 -16.49
N GLY A 107 -12.65 4.44 -15.35
CA GLY A 107 -13.12 4.93 -14.05
C GLY A 107 -13.14 6.45 -13.93
N ALA A 108 -12.16 7.15 -14.51
CA ALA A 108 -12.08 8.62 -14.50
C ALA A 108 -13.05 9.28 -15.50
N ALA A 109 -13.34 8.65 -16.64
CA ALA A 109 -14.31 9.14 -17.61
C ALA A 109 -15.76 8.99 -17.11
N ALA A 110 -16.04 8.02 -16.23
CA ALA A 110 -17.37 7.76 -15.65
C ALA A 110 -17.81 8.77 -14.55
N VAL A 111 -17.03 9.83 -14.31
CA VAL A 111 -17.27 10.84 -13.23
C VAL A 111 -18.47 11.76 -13.54
N GLY A 112 -19.28 11.45 -14.56
CA GLY A 112 -20.52 12.14 -14.93
C GLY A 112 -21.82 11.70 -14.23
N GLY A 113 -21.85 10.63 -13.41
CA GLY A 113 -22.96 10.45 -12.46
C GLY A 113 -23.64 9.09 -12.26
N VAL A 114 -23.07 7.93 -12.64
CA VAL A 114 -23.70 6.63 -12.28
C VAL A 114 -22.73 5.55 -11.75
N VAL A 115 -21.40 5.73 -11.84
CA VAL A 115 -20.44 4.78 -11.24
C VAL A 115 -19.37 5.52 -10.45
N GLY A 116 -19.71 5.92 -9.23
CA GLY A 116 -18.84 6.63 -8.30
C GLY A 116 -17.82 5.76 -7.54
N THR A 117 -17.54 4.55 -8.00
CA THR A 117 -16.54 3.64 -7.40
C THR A 117 -15.74 3.04 -8.54
N SER A 118 -14.42 3.10 -8.51
CA SER A 118 -13.66 2.45 -9.58
C SER A 118 -13.93 0.93 -9.57
N ARG A 119 -13.97 0.34 -10.76
CA ARG A 119 -14.24 -1.09 -10.98
C ARG A 119 -13.02 -1.97 -10.65
N ILE A 120 -12.14 -1.50 -9.75
CA ILE A 120 -10.98 -2.26 -9.29
C ILE A 120 -11.40 -3.59 -8.67
N SER A 121 -12.53 -3.64 -7.96
CA SER A 121 -13.09 -4.87 -7.38
C SER A 121 -13.63 -5.87 -8.41
N GLU A 122 -13.75 -5.47 -9.67
CA GLU A 122 -14.19 -6.36 -10.76
C GLU A 122 -13.00 -6.94 -11.56
N LEU A 123 -11.77 -6.60 -11.17
CA LEU A 123 -10.58 -7.15 -11.80
C LEU A 123 -10.46 -8.64 -11.50
N ASN A 124 -10.11 -9.42 -12.52
CA ASN A 124 -9.66 -10.79 -12.28
C ASN A 124 -8.25 -10.79 -11.66
N ALA A 125 -7.81 -11.94 -11.16
CA ALA A 125 -6.50 -12.09 -10.51
C ALA A 125 -5.32 -11.65 -11.40
N GLY A 126 -5.38 -11.84 -12.72
CA GLY A 126 -4.31 -11.45 -13.64
C GLY A 126 -4.22 -9.93 -13.88
N ALA A 127 -5.36 -9.28 -14.03
CA ALA A 127 -5.44 -7.83 -14.17
C ALA A 127 -5.06 -7.14 -12.85
N TRP A 128 -5.49 -7.70 -11.72
CA TRP A 128 -5.04 -7.27 -10.40
C TRP A 128 -3.53 -7.38 -10.24
N ALA A 129 -2.94 -8.54 -10.55
CA ALA A 129 -1.49 -8.76 -10.50
C ALA A 129 -0.71 -7.75 -11.38
N THR A 130 -1.24 -7.43 -12.56
CA THR A 130 -0.66 -6.42 -13.44
C THR A 130 -0.74 -5.02 -12.82
N LEU A 131 -1.88 -4.66 -12.21
CA LEU A 131 -2.08 -3.37 -11.55
C LEU A 131 -1.07 -3.16 -10.43
N VAL A 132 -0.99 -4.15 -9.54
CA VAL A 132 -0.17 -4.04 -8.33
C VAL A 132 1.32 -4.22 -8.59
N SER A 133 1.71 -4.73 -9.76
CA SER A 133 3.11 -4.75 -10.19
C SER A 133 3.71 -3.37 -10.43
N ASN A 134 2.87 -2.33 -10.62
CA ASN A 134 3.30 -0.96 -10.87
C ASN A 134 3.04 -0.06 -9.64
N PRO A 135 4.07 0.47 -8.97
CA PRO A 135 3.92 1.28 -7.76
C PRO A 135 3.12 2.57 -7.99
N LEU A 136 3.17 3.18 -9.18
CA LEU A 136 2.37 4.38 -9.49
C LEU A 136 0.87 4.06 -9.54
N GLN A 137 0.53 2.85 -9.98
CA GLN A 137 -0.87 2.40 -10.00
C GLN A 137 -1.33 1.99 -8.61
N VAL A 138 -0.46 1.43 -7.78
CA VAL A 138 -0.76 1.19 -6.36
C VAL A 138 -0.97 2.52 -5.63
N ALA A 139 -0.15 3.54 -5.88
CA ALA A 139 -0.30 4.87 -5.28
C ALA A 139 -1.60 5.58 -5.65
N ALA A 140 -2.13 5.28 -6.83
CA ALA A 140 -3.40 5.80 -7.28
C ALA A 140 -4.62 5.06 -6.69
N ILE A 141 -4.42 4.01 -5.87
CA ILE A 141 -5.53 3.36 -5.16
C ILE A 141 -6.14 4.35 -4.17
N THR A 142 -7.42 4.63 -4.34
CA THR A 142 -8.16 5.60 -3.53
C THR A 142 -8.72 4.97 -2.28
N GLN A 143 -9.11 5.82 -1.34
CA GLN A 143 -9.82 5.43 -0.13
C GLN A 143 -11.11 4.63 -0.41
N ALA A 144 -11.90 5.04 -1.41
CA ALA A 144 -13.14 4.38 -1.76
C ALA A 144 -12.91 2.97 -2.34
N GLU A 145 -11.86 2.83 -3.16
CA GLU A 145 -11.44 1.54 -3.71
C GLU A 145 -10.96 0.60 -2.62
N MET A 146 -10.25 1.13 -1.61
CA MET A 146 -9.79 0.36 -0.46
C MET A 146 -10.93 -0.35 0.27
N MET A 147 -12.15 0.19 0.29
CA MET A 147 -13.29 -0.49 0.93
C MET A 147 -13.76 -1.75 0.18
N THR A 148 -13.40 -1.88 -1.10
CA THR A 148 -13.86 -2.95 -2.00
C THR A 148 -12.82 -4.05 -2.22
N ILE A 149 -11.55 -3.78 -1.93
CA ILE A 149 -10.44 -4.71 -2.09
C ILE A 149 -10.54 -5.84 -1.03
N THR A 150 -10.34 -7.07 -1.45
CA THR A 150 -10.36 -8.29 -0.62
C THR A 150 -9.03 -8.54 0.09
N GLU A 151 -9.01 -9.46 1.06
CA GLU A 151 -7.80 -9.88 1.77
C GLU A 151 -6.74 -10.46 0.82
N ALA A 152 -7.17 -11.29 -0.14
CA ALA A 152 -6.27 -11.89 -1.13
C ALA A 152 -5.65 -10.83 -2.05
N GLU A 153 -6.42 -9.81 -2.41
CA GLU A 153 -5.94 -8.69 -3.21
C GLU A 153 -4.95 -7.82 -2.43
N ILE A 154 -5.21 -7.56 -1.13
CA ILE A 154 -4.25 -6.91 -0.22
C ILE A 154 -2.92 -7.67 -0.23
N VAL A 155 -2.93 -8.99 -0.01
CA VAL A 155 -1.71 -9.81 -0.04
C VAL A 155 -0.99 -9.69 -1.38
N ALA A 156 -1.73 -9.72 -2.48
CA ALA A 156 -1.18 -9.63 -3.83
C ALA A 156 -0.52 -8.28 -4.16
N ILE A 157 -0.79 -7.21 -3.41
CA ILE A 157 -0.06 -5.92 -3.57
C ILE A 157 1.45 -6.11 -3.36
N GLY A 158 1.84 -7.04 -2.49
CA GLY A 158 3.24 -7.40 -2.28
C GLY A 158 4.12 -6.21 -1.90
N VAL A 159 5.35 -6.15 -2.41
CA VAL A 159 6.34 -5.13 -2.01
C VAL A 159 5.97 -3.70 -2.37
N ASN A 160 5.04 -3.49 -3.30
CA ASN A 160 4.56 -2.16 -3.67
C ASN A 160 3.55 -1.59 -2.67
N PHE A 161 3.26 -2.30 -1.57
CA PHE A 161 2.31 -1.88 -0.54
C PHE A 161 2.67 -0.52 0.09
N ASN A 162 3.97 -0.20 0.16
CA ASN A 162 4.48 1.10 0.58
C ASN A 162 4.09 2.28 -0.33
N SER A 163 3.65 1.99 -1.56
CA SER A 163 3.24 3.01 -2.52
C SER A 163 1.81 3.48 -2.28
N LEU A 164 1.02 2.77 -1.47
CA LEU A 164 -0.32 3.23 -1.08
C LEU A 164 -0.24 4.61 -0.42
N SER A 165 -1.18 5.47 -0.79
CA SER A 165 -1.31 6.79 -0.18
C SER A 165 -1.68 6.70 1.30
N ASP A 166 -1.28 7.68 2.09
CA ASP A 166 -1.62 7.77 3.51
C ASP A 166 -3.14 7.76 3.76
N SER A 167 -3.93 8.31 2.83
CA SER A 167 -5.40 8.25 2.90
C SER A 167 -5.95 6.84 2.67
N ALA A 168 -5.35 6.07 1.75
CA ALA A 168 -5.71 4.68 1.53
C ALA A 168 -5.30 3.79 2.72
N LEU A 169 -4.10 4.01 3.28
CA LEU A 169 -3.62 3.28 4.46
C LEU A 169 -4.47 3.56 5.71
N ASN A 170 -4.95 4.79 5.89
CA ASN A 170 -5.85 5.15 7.00
C ASN A 170 -7.26 4.53 6.92
N PHE A 171 -7.65 3.99 5.76
CA PHE A 171 -8.99 3.45 5.52
C PHE A 171 -9.02 1.93 5.33
N LEU A 172 -7.94 1.25 5.71
CA LEU A 172 -7.89 -0.21 5.78
C LEU A 172 -8.92 -0.72 6.81
N LEU A 173 -9.76 -1.66 6.38
CA LEU A 173 -10.73 -2.34 7.23
C LEU A 173 -10.04 -3.37 8.12
N GLY A 174 -10.64 -3.71 9.26
CA GLY A 174 -10.08 -4.69 10.20
C GLY A 174 -9.67 -6.02 9.54
N ARG A 175 -10.50 -6.54 8.64
CA ARG A 175 -10.20 -7.76 7.85
C ARG A 175 -8.97 -7.63 6.95
N GLN A 176 -8.75 -6.45 6.37
CA GLN A 176 -7.59 -6.17 5.51
C GLN A 176 -6.32 -6.03 6.34
N LEU A 177 -6.42 -5.45 7.55
CA LEU A 177 -5.29 -5.38 8.48
C LEU A 177 -4.74 -6.77 8.81
N PHE A 178 -5.62 -7.77 9.03
CA PHE A 178 -5.22 -9.17 9.23
C PHE A 178 -4.57 -9.80 8.00
N ALA A 179 -4.87 -9.29 6.80
CA ALA A 179 -4.30 -9.80 5.55
C ALA A 179 -2.90 -9.24 5.24
N ILE A 180 -2.49 -8.13 5.87
CA ILE A 180 -1.16 -7.53 5.63
C ILE A 180 -0.08 -8.50 6.11
N THR A 181 0.81 -8.85 5.18
CA THR A 181 1.93 -9.78 5.42
C THR A 181 3.14 -9.09 6.03
N ALA A 182 4.02 -9.86 6.69
CA ALA A 182 5.27 -9.34 7.21
C ALA A 182 6.18 -8.72 6.13
N ALA A 183 6.14 -9.24 4.90
CA ALA A 183 6.89 -8.68 3.78
C ALA A 183 6.39 -7.28 3.38
N GLN A 184 5.08 -7.06 3.42
CA GLN A 184 4.48 -5.75 3.14
C GLN A 184 4.81 -4.75 4.24
N ILE A 185 4.72 -5.16 5.50
CA ILE A 185 5.08 -4.30 6.63
C ILE A 185 6.56 -3.87 6.55
N ALA A 186 7.45 -4.76 6.12
CA ALA A 186 8.87 -4.43 5.93
C ALA A 186 9.12 -3.39 4.82
N THR A 187 8.17 -3.17 3.91
CA THR A 187 8.29 -2.13 2.88
C THR A 187 7.81 -0.76 3.36
N LEU A 188 7.01 -0.71 4.42
CA LEU A 188 6.41 0.52 4.92
C LEU A 188 7.45 1.41 5.57
N THR A 189 7.27 2.72 5.39
CA THR A 189 7.95 3.68 6.25
C THR A 189 7.42 3.53 7.66
N PRO A 190 8.23 3.76 8.68
CA PRO A 190 7.72 3.55 10.02
C PRO A 190 6.74 4.64 10.51
N ALA A 191 6.55 5.74 9.75
CA ALA A 191 5.39 6.63 9.90
C ALA A 191 4.09 5.96 9.43
N GLN A 192 4.13 5.24 8.29
CA GLN A 192 3.00 4.44 7.80
C GLN A 192 2.66 3.28 8.74
N VAL A 193 3.66 2.61 9.34
CA VAL A 193 3.43 1.56 10.34
C VAL A 193 2.63 2.11 11.54
N ARG A 194 3.00 3.30 12.04
CA ARG A 194 2.26 3.98 13.11
C ARG A 194 0.87 4.42 12.70
N MET A 195 0.72 4.92 11.48
CA MET A 195 -0.55 5.33 10.90
C MET A 195 -1.53 4.16 10.85
N ILE A 196 -1.11 3.00 10.33
CA ILE A 196 -1.93 1.79 10.31
C ILE A 196 -2.29 1.34 11.73
N GLY A 197 -1.33 1.42 12.67
CA GLY A 197 -1.59 1.13 14.09
C GLY A 197 -2.61 2.08 14.74
N ALA A 198 -2.63 3.36 14.35
CA ALA A 198 -3.57 4.36 14.85
C ALA A 198 -4.92 4.36 14.11
N ALA A 199 -4.99 4.00 12.83
CA ALA A 199 -6.22 3.91 12.05
C ALA A 199 -7.09 2.72 12.47
N ALA A 200 -6.48 1.65 12.99
CA ALA A 200 -7.20 0.53 13.63
C ALA A 200 -8.10 0.99 14.80
N VAL A 201 -7.87 2.20 15.35
CA VAL A 201 -8.59 2.78 16.50
C VAL A 201 -10.05 3.17 16.14
N GLY A 202 -10.45 3.12 14.87
CA GLY A 202 -11.81 3.46 14.44
C GLY A 202 -12.85 2.33 14.43
N GLY A 203 -12.50 1.05 14.62
CA GLY A 203 -13.48 -0.03 14.40
C GLY A 203 -13.26 -1.38 15.07
N VAL A 204 -12.06 -1.69 15.58
CA VAL A 204 -11.82 -2.92 16.35
C VAL A 204 -10.76 -2.57 17.39
N VAL A 205 -11.01 -2.83 18.67
CA VAL A 205 -10.03 -2.64 19.74
C VAL A 205 -8.72 -3.35 19.35
N GLY A 206 -7.70 -2.59 18.96
CA GLY A 206 -6.49 -3.12 18.35
C GLY A 206 -5.27 -2.82 19.21
N THR A 207 -4.73 -3.86 19.82
CA THR A 207 -3.36 -3.88 20.33
C THR A 207 -2.39 -3.46 19.24
N SER A 208 -1.35 -2.72 19.59
CA SER A 208 -0.26 -2.47 18.65
C SER A 208 0.28 -3.76 18.02
N ARG A 209 0.50 -3.73 16.70
CA ARG A 209 1.10 -4.84 15.94
C ARG A 209 2.64 -4.80 15.94
N ILE A 210 3.26 -4.03 16.84
CA ILE A 210 4.72 -4.00 16.98
C ILE A 210 5.29 -5.41 17.16
N SER A 211 4.58 -6.30 17.85
CA SER A 211 5.00 -7.71 18.07
C SER A 211 4.90 -8.60 16.82
N GLU A 212 4.31 -8.12 15.74
CA GLU A 212 4.17 -8.86 14.48
C GLU A 212 5.22 -8.44 13.44
N LEU A 213 6.10 -7.50 13.79
CA LEU A 213 7.19 -7.07 12.93
C LEU A 213 8.21 -8.19 12.78
N ASN A 214 8.63 -8.48 11.54
CA ASN A 214 9.83 -9.29 11.33
C ASN A 214 11.09 -8.48 11.68
N ALA A 215 12.23 -9.17 11.77
CA ALA A 215 13.50 -8.56 12.17
C ALA A 215 13.92 -7.35 11.31
N GLY A 216 13.63 -7.34 10.01
CA GLY A 216 13.98 -6.23 9.12
C GLY A 216 13.09 -4.99 9.30
N ALA A 217 11.78 -5.21 9.44
CA ALA A 217 10.82 -4.15 9.75
C ALA A 217 11.10 -3.54 11.12
N TRP A 218 11.40 -4.40 12.11
CA TRP A 218 11.83 -3.97 13.43
C TRP A 218 13.09 -3.10 13.37
N ALA A 219 14.15 -3.56 12.71
CA ALA A 219 15.40 -2.79 12.54
C ALA A 219 15.17 -1.42 11.91
N THR A 220 14.26 -1.33 10.93
CA THR A 220 13.91 -0.06 10.28
C THR A 220 13.18 0.88 11.23
N LEU A 221 12.21 0.38 12.00
CA LEU A 221 11.47 1.18 13.00
C LEU A 221 12.41 1.74 14.07
N VAL A 222 13.28 0.88 14.63
CA VAL A 222 14.15 1.28 15.74
C VAL A 222 15.37 2.09 15.29
N SER A 223 15.65 2.18 14.00
CA SER A 223 16.66 3.09 13.44
C SER A 223 16.30 4.57 13.61
N ASN A 224 15.02 4.88 13.83
CA ASN A 224 14.52 6.25 13.99
C ASN A 224 14.16 6.56 15.46
N PRO A 225 14.86 7.51 16.12
CA PRO A 225 14.63 7.82 17.53
C PRO A 225 13.22 8.36 17.84
N LEU A 226 12.57 9.05 16.89
CA LEU A 226 11.19 9.54 17.10
C LEU A 226 10.19 8.40 17.21
N GLN A 227 10.47 7.28 16.55
CA GLN A 227 9.58 6.13 16.57
C GLN A 227 9.81 5.26 17.77
N VAL A 228 11.06 5.13 18.21
CA VAL A 228 11.37 4.53 19.51
C VAL A 228 10.71 5.34 20.63
N ALA A 229 10.72 6.67 20.56
CA ALA A 229 10.10 7.53 21.58
C ALA A 229 8.59 7.37 21.72
N ALA A 230 7.92 6.96 20.64
CA ALA A 230 6.48 6.79 20.65
C ALA A 230 6.05 5.32 20.90
N ILE A 231 6.98 4.42 21.26
CA ILE A 231 6.65 3.10 21.80
C ILE A 231 5.95 3.32 23.14
N THR A 232 4.75 2.76 23.26
CA THR A 232 3.87 2.88 24.42
C THR A 232 4.22 1.86 25.49
N GLN A 233 3.66 2.06 26.69
CA GLN A 233 3.75 1.11 27.79
C GLN A 233 3.20 -0.28 27.41
N ALA A 234 2.06 -0.32 26.72
CA ALA A 234 1.43 -1.57 26.29
C ALA A 234 2.26 -2.32 25.24
N GLU A 235 2.85 -1.59 24.29
CA GLU A 235 3.78 -2.14 23.29
C GLU A 235 5.04 -2.71 23.92
N MET A 236 5.58 -2.03 24.93
CA MET A 236 6.78 -2.52 25.62
C MET A 236 6.57 -3.91 26.22
N MET A 237 5.36 -4.24 26.68
CA MET A 237 5.07 -5.56 27.24
C MET A 237 5.07 -6.69 26.20
N THR A 238 5.00 -6.38 24.90
CA THR A 238 4.97 -7.39 23.83
C THR A 238 6.30 -7.53 23.09
N ILE A 239 7.22 -6.59 23.27
CA ILE A 239 8.56 -6.59 22.68
C ILE A 239 9.46 -7.66 23.34
N THR A 240 10.23 -8.39 22.55
CA THR A 240 11.17 -9.43 23.01
C THR A 240 12.52 -8.86 23.44
N ALA A 241 13.31 -9.68 24.15
CA ALA A 241 14.69 -9.36 24.51
C ALA A 241 15.59 -9.03 23.29
N ALA A 242 15.47 -9.80 22.20
CA ALA A 242 16.26 -9.57 20.99
C ALA A 242 15.90 -8.25 20.29
N GLU A 243 14.62 -7.87 20.35
CA GLU A 243 14.14 -6.60 19.82
C GLU A 243 14.64 -5.40 20.62
N ILE A 244 14.76 -5.52 21.96
CA ILE A 244 15.44 -4.52 22.81
C ILE A 244 16.91 -4.35 22.41
N VAL A 245 17.62 -5.46 22.15
CA VAL A 245 19.01 -5.43 21.65
C VAL A 245 19.10 -4.67 20.33
N ALA A 246 18.19 -4.96 19.40
CA ALA A 246 18.18 -4.32 18.09
C ALA A 246 17.88 -2.80 18.12
N MET A 247 17.35 -2.24 19.22
CA MET A 247 17.20 -0.78 19.36
C MET A 247 18.55 -0.04 19.43
N GLY A 248 19.61 -0.72 19.89
CA GLY A 248 20.94 -0.13 20.08
C GLY A 248 20.90 1.23 20.80
N GLY A 249 21.68 2.19 20.30
CA GLY A 249 21.77 3.54 20.88
C GLY A 249 20.47 4.37 20.82
N ASN A 250 19.46 3.95 20.04
CA ASN A 250 18.16 4.62 20.04
C ASN A 250 17.28 4.22 21.24
N PHE A 251 17.68 3.22 22.03
CA PHE A 251 17.01 2.87 23.28
C PHE A 251 16.82 4.06 24.23
N LYS A 252 17.74 5.05 24.22
CA LYS A 252 17.62 6.31 24.96
C LYS A 252 16.38 7.14 24.60
N SER A 253 15.76 6.87 23.46
CA SER A 253 14.60 7.63 23.01
C SER A 253 13.31 7.16 23.67
N LEU A 254 13.29 5.98 24.31
CA LEU A 254 12.11 5.46 25.02
C LEU A 254 11.61 6.46 26.06
N ALA A 255 10.29 6.72 26.02
CA ALA A 255 9.61 7.53 27.01
C ALA A 255 9.53 6.81 28.37
N THR A 256 9.41 7.58 29.45
CA THR A 256 9.33 7.06 30.83
C THR A 256 8.31 5.93 31.02
N PRO A 257 7.06 5.99 30.50
CA PRO A 257 6.11 4.90 30.67
C PRO A 257 6.55 3.59 30.03
N ALA A 258 7.21 3.66 28.85
CA ALA A 258 7.73 2.48 28.18
C ALA A 258 8.90 1.89 28.97
N LEU A 259 9.84 2.73 29.44
CA LEU A 259 10.92 2.28 30.31
C LEU A 259 10.40 1.58 31.57
N GLN A 260 9.33 2.10 32.19
CA GLN A 260 8.71 1.50 33.38
C GLN A 260 7.97 0.18 33.12
N ALA A 261 7.71 -0.19 31.86
CA ALA A 261 7.05 -1.44 31.50
C ALA A 261 8.02 -2.57 31.11
N LEU A 262 9.33 -2.34 31.20
CA LEU A 262 10.32 -3.39 30.93
C LEU A 262 10.17 -4.55 31.92
N SER A 263 10.03 -5.75 31.36
CA SER A 263 10.06 -7.02 32.09
C SER A 263 11.47 -7.40 32.54
N ALA A 264 11.56 -8.34 33.48
CA ALA A 264 12.84 -8.88 33.94
C ALA A 264 13.69 -9.45 32.78
N LEU A 265 13.08 -10.15 31.82
CA LEU A 265 13.80 -10.71 30.67
C LEU A 265 14.33 -9.62 29.73
N GLN A 266 13.59 -8.53 29.54
CA GLN A 266 14.04 -7.41 28.72
C GLN A 266 15.17 -6.63 29.42
N LEU A 267 15.10 -6.46 30.74
CA LEU A 267 16.17 -5.83 31.52
C LEU A 267 17.49 -6.63 31.42
N LEU A 268 17.42 -7.96 31.41
CA LEU A 268 18.59 -8.83 31.21
C LEU A 268 19.21 -8.72 29.81
N ALA A 269 18.42 -8.29 28.82
CA ALA A 269 18.83 -8.16 27.43
C ALA A 269 19.47 -6.80 27.11
N ILE A 270 19.36 -5.81 28.00
CA ILE A 270 20.02 -4.52 27.84
C ILE A 270 21.54 -4.74 27.91
N ASP A 271 22.25 -4.27 26.89
CA ASP A 271 23.70 -4.37 26.74
C ASP A 271 24.39 -2.99 26.80
N ALA A 272 25.72 -3.00 26.62
CA ALA A 272 26.55 -1.80 26.71
C ALA A 272 26.14 -0.69 25.72
N ALA A 273 25.64 -1.03 24.53
CA ALA A 273 25.22 -0.08 23.51
C ALA A 273 24.00 0.72 23.96
N GLN A 274 23.06 0.12 24.71
CA GLN A 274 21.95 0.88 25.30
C GLN A 274 22.37 1.62 26.56
N ILE A 275 23.15 1.00 27.47
CA ILE A 275 23.50 1.62 28.77
C ILE A 275 24.30 2.92 28.60
N THR A 276 25.26 2.93 27.66
CA THR A 276 26.17 4.07 27.47
C THR A 276 25.49 5.33 26.95
N VAL A 277 24.27 5.21 26.39
CA VAL A 277 23.54 6.33 25.81
C VAL A 277 22.42 6.89 26.71
N LEU A 278 22.17 6.27 27.86
CA LEU A 278 21.08 6.65 28.77
C LEU A 278 21.38 7.91 29.58
N THR A 279 20.32 8.67 29.86
CA THR A 279 20.37 9.81 30.79
C THR A 279 20.32 9.36 32.26
N PRO A 280 20.80 10.17 33.22
CA PRO A 280 20.71 9.85 34.65
C PRO A 280 19.29 9.52 35.12
N THR A 281 18.27 10.22 34.59
CA THR A 281 16.86 9.95 34.91
C THR A 281 16.41 8.57 34.44
N GLN A 282 16.78 8.17 33.22
CA GLN A 282 16.43 6.85 32.69
C GLN A 282 17.11 5.73 33.46
N ILE A 283 18.34 5.96 33.90
CA ILE A 283 19.09 5.01 34.72
C ILE A 283 18.46 4.86 36.09
N SER A 284 18.00 5.97 36.70
CA SER A 284 17.23 5.89 37.94
C SER A 284 15.93 5.10 37.78
N ILE A 285 15.25 5.20 36.63
CA ILE A 285 14.04 4.40 36.33
C ILE A 285 14.40 2.92 36.23
N LEU A 286 15.41 2.57 35.43
CA LEU A 286 15.87 1.18 35.30
C LEU A 286 16.33 0.61 36.64
N ALA A 287 17.09 1.37 37.41
CA ALA A 287 17.51 0.98 38.76
C ALA A 287 16.30 0.75 39.69
N GLY A 288 15.24 1.54 39.58
CA GLY A 288 13.99 1.34 40.31
C GLY A 288 13.26 0.04 39.93
N LEU A 289 13.21 -0.32 38.65
CA LEU A 289 12.68 -1.61 38.20
C LEU A 289 13.52 -2.78 38.71
N ILE A 290 14.83 -2.59 38.70
CA ILE A 290 15.80 -3.51 39.25
C ILE A 290 15.67 -3.63 40.78
N ALA A 291 15.25 -2.59 41.52
CA ALA A 291 15.00 -2.69 42.95
C ALA A 291 13.84 -3.66 43.29
N ASN A 292 12.88 -3.81 42.37
CA ASN A 292 11.76 -4.75 42.50
C ASN A 292 12.08 -6.16 41.95
N THR A 293 13.20 -6.34 41.25
CA THR A 293 13.60 -7.61 40.58
C THR A 293 15.00 -8.14 40.97
N GLY A 294 15.82 -7.34 41.66
CA GLY A 294 17.19 -7.59 42.11
C GLY A 294 18.29 -7.10 41.14
N ILE A 295 19.21 -6.22 41.59
CA ILE A 295 20.40 -5.78 40.80
C ILE A 295 21.40 -6.90 40.51
N SER A 296 21.35 -7.96 41.32
CA SER A 296 22.12 -9.19 41.14
C SER A 296 21.86 -9.89 39.80
N GLN A 297 20.74 -9.57 39.14
CA GLN A 297 20.35 -10.20 37.89
C GLN A 297 21.09 -9.63 36.67
N LEU A 298 21.63 -8.40 36.73
CA LEU A 298 22.38 -7.84 35.59
C LEU A 298 23.64 -8.68 35.30
N ASN A 299 23.85 -9.06 34.03
CA ASN A 299 25.08 -9.73 33.64
C ASN A 299 26.31 -8.80 33.84
N THR A 300 27.49 -9.39 34.01
CA THR A 300 28.73 -8.64 34.33
C THR A 300 29.12 -7.65 33.23
N GLY A 301 28.78 -7.92 31.97
CA GLY A 301 28.99 -6.99 30.86
C GLY A 301 28.15 -5.72 30.99
N ALA A 302 26.85 -5.87 31.19
CA ALA A 302 25.91 -4.77 31.40
C ALA A 302 26.25 -3.95 32.65
N PHE A 303 26.68 -4.61 33.73
CA PHE A 303 27.11 -3.93 34.94
C PHE A 303 28.43 -3.17 34.76
N SER A 304 29.43 -3.76 34.08
CA SER A 304 30.71 -3.11 33.81
C SER A 304 30.62 -1.92 32.84
N ALA A 305 29.54 -1.84 32.06
CA ALA A 305 29.26 -0.71 31.17
C ALA A 305 28.72 0.53 31.91
N LEU A 306 28.40 0.41 33.21
CA LEU A 306 27.94 1.54 34.01
C LEU A 306 29.07 2.54 34.25
N SER A 307 28.81 3.81 33.95
CA SER A 307 29.75 4.90 34.27
C SER A 307 29.77 5.21 35.76
N ALA A 308 30.82 5.88 36.23
CA ALA A 308 30.95 6.28 37.63
C ALA A 308 29.75 7.12 38.13
N VAL A 309 29.16 7.95 37.26
CA VAL A 309 27.96 8.73 37.56
C VAL A 309 26.73 7.83 37.73
N GLN A 310 26.66 6.75 36.96
CA GLN A 310 25.56 5.79 36.96
C GLN A 310 25.62 4.87 38.20
N ILE A 311 26.83 4.50 38.63
CA ILE A 311 27.04 3.77 39.90
C ILE A 311 26.74 4.68 41.11
N ALA A 312 27.02 5.98 41.01
CA ALA A 312 26.81 6.92 42.10
C ALA A 312 25.32 7.11 42.48
N VAL A 313 24.39 6.89 41.54
CA VAL A 313 22.95 7.01 41.80
C VAL A 313 22.29 5.75 42.38
N LEU A 314 23.05 4.66 42.59
CA LEU A 314 22.55 3.45 43.24
C LEU A 314 22.29 3.69 44.74
N THR A 315 21.13 3.25 45.19
CA THR A 315 20.73 3.27 46.61
C THR A 315 21.58 2.31 47.45
N PRO A 316 21.67 2.52 48.78
CA PRO A 316 22.38 1.60 49.67
C PRO A 316 21.89 0.14 49.57
N MET A 317 20.58 -0.08 49.41
CA MET A 317 20.00 -1.42 49.24
C MET A 317 20.40 -2.07 47.91
N GLN A 318 20.51 -1.28 46.85
CA GLN A 318 21.01 -1.77 45.56
C GLN A 318 22.50 -2.14 45.65
N LYS A 319 23.33 -1.30 46.27
CA LYS A 319 24.75 -1.66 46.47
C LYS A 319 24.91 -2.93 47.30
N ALA A 320 24.04 -3.15 48.29
CA ALA A 320 24.05 -4.35 49.12
C ALA A 320 23.57 -5.63 48.41
N SER A 321 22.93 -5.53 47.24
CA SER A 321 22.42 -6.68 46.47
C SER A 321 23.30 -7.04 45.26
N LEU A 322 24.49 -6.42 45.13
CA LEU A 322 25.47 -6.76 44.10
C LEU A 322 26.05 -8.16 44.33
N THR A 323 26.25 -8.90 43.23
CA THR A 323 26.97 -10.18 43.28
C THR A 323 28.48 -9.96 43.42
N ALA A 324 29.19 -10.97 43.91
CA ALA A 324 30.66 -10.94 43.97
C ALA A 324 31.31 -10.68 42.59
N ALA A 325 30.71 -11.19 41.52
CA ALA A 325 31.18 -10.96 40.16
C ALA A 325 31.01 -9.50 39.70
N GLN A 326 29.90 -8.85 40.09
CA GLN A 326 29.63 -7.44 39.79
C GLN A 326 30.57 -6.51 40.58
N HIS A 327 30.80 -6.77 41.87
CA HIS A 327 31.82 -6.08 42.69
C HIS A 327 33.20 -6.13 42.03
N THR A 328 33.62 -7.33 41.63
CA THR A 328 34.90 -7.54 40.97
C THR A 328 35.00 -6.78 39.64
N SER A 329 33.89 -6.70 38.88
CA SER A 329 33.86 -6.01 37.58
C SER A 329 33.96 -4.48 37.66
N CYS A 330 33.59 -3.87 38.78
CA CYS A 330 33.70 -2.41 38.99
C CYS A 330 34.92 -2.00 39.85
N GLY A 331 35.68 -2.97 40.38
CA GLY A 331 36.86 -2.71 41.21
C GLY A 331 36.54 -2.06 42.56
N CYS A 332 35.35 -2.32 43.12
CA CYS A 332 34.85 -1.71 44.36
C CYS A 332 34.30 -2.71 45.38
#